data_AF-A0A2N2LLW1-F1
#
_entry.id   AF-A0A2N2LLW1-F1
#
_cell.length_a   1.000
_cell.length_b   1.000
_cell.length_c   1.000
_cell.angle_alpha   90.00
_cell.angle_beta   90.00
_cell.angle_gamma   90.00
#
_symmetry.space_group_name_H-M   'P 1'
#
loop_
_entity.id
_entity.type
_entity.pdbx_description
1 polymer ?
#
loop_
_entity_poly.entity_id
_entity_poly.type
_entity_poly.pdbx_seq_one_letter_code
_entity_poly.pdbx_strand_id
1 'polypeptide(L)'
;MFFKEAKREIHKTLIRDQEENVRFNEMIIESYQKMEKLYRSYPTPAERDKAEDYRKMIREWKNNLTVARGRLAKTKREYDEMYREKKSLPLIQSGIFEET
;
A
#
# COMPACT_ATOMS: atom_id res chain seq x y z
N MET A 1 12.25 9.25 -27.01
CA MET A 1 12.37 9.23 -25.54
C MET A 1 11.03 9.47 -24.82
N PHE A 2 10.12 10.28 -25.36
CA PHE A 2 8.80 10.63 -24.78
C PHE A 2 7.94 9.48 -24.24
N PHE A 3 7.85 8.32 -24.92
CA PHE A 3 6.97 7.23 -24.49
C PHE A 3 7.40 6.57 -23.16
N LYS A 4 8.71 6.49 -22.89
CA LYS A 4 9.22 5.91 -21.62
C LYS A 4 8.92 6.81 -20.42
N GLU A 5 9.04 8.12 -20.60
CA GLU A 5 8.74 9.12 -19.58
C GLU A 5 7.25 9.19 -19.28
N ALA A 6 6.40 9.23 -20.31
CA ALA A 6 4.95 9.18 -20.15
C ALA A 6 4.50 7.90 -19.40
N LYS A 7 5.05 6.74 -19.75
CA LYS A 7 4.77 5.47 -19.05
C LYS A 7 5.22 5.51 -17.58
N ARG A 8 6.34 6.18 -17.28
CA ARG A 8 6.86 6.35 -15.90
C ARG A 8 5.93 7.20 -15.06
N GLU A 9 5.42 8.29 -15.61
CA GLU A 9 4.46 9.17 -14.91
C GLU A 9 3.12 8.47 -14.68
N ILE A 10 2.64 7.68 -15.65
CA ILE A 10 1.43 6.85 -15.45
C ILE A 10 1.59 5.89 -14.26
N HIS A 11 2.74 5.22 -14.14
CA HIS A 11 2.98 4.34 -12.99
C HIS A 11 3.05 5.10 -11.66
N LYS A 12 3.68 6.28 -11.62
CA LYS A 12 3.70 7.12 -10.41
C LYS A 12 2.28 7.54 -10.01
N THR A 13 1.43 7.90 -10.97
CA THR A 13 0.01 8.21 -10.71
C THR A 13 -0.72 6.99 -10.15
N LEU A 14 -0.57 5.82 -10.76
CA LEU A 14 -1.16 4.58 -10.25
C LEU A 14 -0.72 4.27 -8.80
N ILE A 15 0.57 4.46 -8.47
CA ILE A 15 1.05 4.29 -7.11
C ILE A 15 0.36 5.25 -6.14
N ARG A 16 0.24 6.53 -6.50
CA ARG A 16 -0.44 7.55 -5.67
C ARG A 16 -1.90 7.18 -5.43
N ASP A 17 -2.63 6.75 -6.46
CA ASP A 17 -4.03 6.33 -6.35
C ASP A 17 -4.16 5.11 -5.41
N GLN A 18 -3.23 4.16 -5.51
CA GLN A 18 -3.21 2.99 -4.63
C GLN A 18 -2.84 3.35 -3.18
N GLU A 19 -1.95 4.32 -2.96
CA GLU A 19 -1.66 4.86 -1.62
C GLU A 19 -2.89 5.54 -1.01
N GLU A 20 -3.64 6.30 -1.82
CA GLU A 20 -4.89 6.91 -1.39
C GLU A 20 -5.94 5.86 -1.03
N ASN A 21 -6.05 4.79 -1.84
CA ASN A 21 -6.92 3.67 -1.53
C ASN A 21 -6.57 3.01 -0.18
N VAL A 22 -5.27 2.80 0.10
CA VAL A 22 -4.81 2.29 1.42
C VAL A 22 -5.25 3.22 2.55
N ARG A 23 -5.00 4.53 2.42
CA ARG A 23 -5.41 5.53 3.43
C ARG A 23 -6.93 5.55 3.64
N PHE A 24 -7.71 5.42 2.57
CA PHE A 24 -9.17 5.36 2.64
C PHE A 24 -9.65 4.14 3.43
N ASN A 25 -9.09 2.96 3.16
CA ASN A 25 -9.42 1.75 3.93
C ASN A 25 -9.08 1.92 5.43
N GLU A 26 -7.93 2.51 5.74
CA GLU A 26 -7.52 2.80 7.13
C GLU A 26 -8.52 3.72 7.84
N MET A 27 -8.94 4.80 7.18
CA MET A 27 -9.93 5.75 7.70
C MET A 27 -11.29 5.10 7.98
N ILE A 28 -11.76 4.23 7.08
CA ILE A 28 -13.05 3.52 7.25
C ILE A 28 -12.97 2.55 8.44
N ILE A 29 -11.86 1.80 8.57
CA ILE A 29 -11.64 0.92 9.71
C ILE A 29 -11.68 1.70 11.01
N GLU A 30 -10.97 2.83 11.09
CA GLU A 30 -10.95 3.68 12.28
C GLU A 30 -12.36 4.20 12.63
N SER A 31 -13.13 4.60 11.61
CA SER A 31 -14.50 5.07 11.78
C SER A 31 -15.41 3.98 12.37
N TYR A 32 -15.33 2.75 11.85
CA TYR A 32 -16.10 1.64 12.40
C TYR A 32 -15.61 1.22 13.79
N GLN A 33 -14.31 1.32 14.09
CA GLN A 33 -13.80 1.08 15.44
C GLN A 33 -14.35 2.08 16.46
N LYS A 34 -14.47 3.36 16.08
CA LYS A 34 -15.13 4.39 16.91
C LYS A 34 -16.60 4.05 17.16
N MET A 35 -17.32 3.63 16.12
CA MET A 35 -18.72 3.22 16.25
C MET A 35 -18.89 1.95 17.09
N GLU A 36 -18.06 0.92 16.89
CA GLU A 36 -18.11 -0.31 17.70
C GLU A 36 -17.93 0.00 19.19
N LYS A 37 -16.95 0.84 19.53
CA LYS A 37 -16.69 1.26 20.90
C LYS A 37 -17.86 2.04 21.49
N LEU A 38 -18.44 2.95 20.71
CA LEU A 38 -19.60 3.75 21.12
C LEU A 38 -20.79 2.82 21.42
N TYR A 39 -21.20 2.00 20.47
CA TYR A 39 -22.39 1.16 20.59
C TYR A 39 -22.25 0.04 21.63
N ARG A 40 -21.04 -0.51 21.83
CA ARG A 40 -20.77 -1.49 22.89
C ARG A 40 -21.00 -0.94 24.30
N SER A 41 -20.86 0.37 24.49
CA SER A 41 -21.03 1.01 25.80
C SER A 41 -22.49 1.17 26.25
N TYR A 42 -23.45 1.00 25.33
CA TYR A 42 -24.88 1.11 25.64
C TYR A 42 -25.45 -0.19 26.23
N PRO A 43 -26.45 -0.08 27.11
CA PRO A 43 -26.98 -1.22 27.86
C PRO A 43 -27.97 -2.09 27.06
N THR A 44 -28.60 -1.56 26.00
CA THR A 44 -29.70 -2.26 25.35
C THR A 44 -29.22 -3.33 24.36
N PRO A 45 -30.02 -4.38 24.09
CA PRO A 45 -29.68 -5.42 23.11
C PRO A 45 -29.48 -4.88 21.69
N ALA A 46 -30.32 -3.96 21.22
CA ALA A 46 -30.25 -3.41 19.86
C ALA A 46 -28.93 -2.67 19.59
N GLU A 47 -28.40 -1.94 20.59
CA GLU A 47 -27.09 -1.30 20.48
C GLU A 47 -25.94 -2.32 20.48
N ARG A 48 -26.07 -3.42 21.22
CA ARG A 48 -25.07 -4.51 21.21
C ARG A 48 -25.02 -5.20 19.84
N ASP A 49 -26.17 -5.41 19.21
CA ASP A 49 -26.23 -6.00 17.86
C ASP A 49 -25.54 -5.09 16.84
N LYS A 50 -25.76 -3.76 16.92
CA LYS A 50 -25.03 -2.78 16.09
C LYS A 50 -23.51 -2.86 16.31
N ALA A 51 -23.05 -3.03 17.54
CA ALA A 51 -21.62 -3.17 17.83
C ALA A 51 -21.04 -4.45 17.15
N GLU A 52 -21.79 -5.55 17.13
CA GLU A 52 -21.37 -6.76 16.42
C GLU A 52 -21.35 -6.56 14.90
N ASP A 53 -22.31 -5.83 14.34
CA ASP A 53 -22.31 -5.49 12.91
C ASP A 53 -21.10 -4.62 12.53
N TYR A 54 -20.76 -3.61 13.34
CA TYR A 54 -19.52 -2.85 13.14
C TYR A 54 -18.27 -3.74 13.25
N ARG A 55 -18.27 -4.72 14.15
CA ARG A 55 -17.17 -5.70 14.27
C ARG A 55 -17.02 -6.55 13.01
N LYS A 56 -18.12 -6.95 12.37
CA LYS A 56 -18.09 -7.64 11.06
C LYS A 56 -17.50 -6.72 9.99
N MET A 57 -17.98 -5.48 9.89
CA MET A 57 -17.47 -4.49 8.93
C MET A 57 -15.97 -4.25 9.11
N ILE A 58 -15.48 -4.13 10.35
CA ILE A 58 -14.03 -3.98 10.63
C ILE A 58 -13.24 -5.17 10.06
N ARG A 59 -13.73 -6.41 10.18
CA ARG A 59 -13.04 -7.59 9.64
C ARG A 59 -12.99 -7.55 8.12
N GLU A 60 -14.08 -7.21 7.46
CA GLU A 60 -14.15 -7.09 6.01
C GLU A 60 -13.20 -6.00 5.48
N TRP A 61 -13.23 -4.82 6.09
CA TRP A 61 -12.36 -3.72 5.68
C TRP A 61 -10.87 -3.99 5.97
N LYS A 62 -10.54 -4.77 7.01
CA LYS A 62 -9.16 -5.26 7.22
C LYS A 62 -8.69 -6.20 6.12
N ASN A 63 -9.58 -7.05 5.59
CA ASN A 63 -9.27 -7.89 4.44
C ASN A 63 -9.04 -7.02 3.20
N ASN A 64 -9.89 -6.02 2.96
CA ASN A 64 -9.72 -5.07 1.85
C ASN A 64 -8.40 -4.29 1.96
N LEU A 65 -8.05 -3.81 3.16
CA LEU A 65 -6.78 -3.14 3.43
C LEU A 65 -5.58 -4.04 3.10
N THR A 66 -5.66 -5.34 3.46
CA THR A 66 -4.61 -6.31 3.16
C THR A 66 -4.42 -6.47 1.64
N VAL A 67 -5.52 -6.59 0.89
CA VAL A 67 -5.49 -6.65 -0.57
C VAL A 67 -4.94 -5.35 -1.18
N ALA A 68 -5.37 -4.19 -0.69
CA ALA A 68 -4.91 -2.89 -1.17
C ALA A 68 -3.40 -2.70 -0.95
N ARG A 69 -2.89 -3.04 0.24
CA ARG A 69 -1.46 -3.03 0.56
C ARG A 69 -0.67 -4.00 -0.33
N GLY A 70 -1.21 -5.19 -0.59
CA GLY A 70 -0.60 -6.17 -1.50
C GLY A 70 -0.47 -5.62 -2.92
N ARG A 71 -1.51 -4.97 -3.45
CA ARG A 71 -1.50 -4.32 -4.77
C ARG A 71 -0.47 -3.19 -4.82
N LEU A 72 -0.46 -2.31 -3.82
CA LEU A 72 0.50 -1.22 -3.70
C LEU A 72 1.95 -1.72 -3.67
N ALA A 73 2.23 -2.74 -2.85
CA ALA A 73 3.56 -3.31 -2.75
C ALA A 73 4.02 -3.93 -4.07
N LYS A 74 3.11 -4.62 -4.78
CA LYS A 74 3.39 -5.19 -6.11
C LYS A 74 3.71 -4.08 -7.12
N THR A 75 2.86 -3.06 -7.25
CA THR A 75 3.06 -1.98 -8.23
C THR A 75 4.32 -1.17 -7.93
N LYS A 76 4.66 -0.92 -6.65
CA LYS A 76 5.94 -0.28 -6.28
C LYS A 76 7.14 -1.12 -6.70
N ARG A 77 7.09 -2.44 -6.50
CA ARG A 77 8.15 -3.36 -6.94
C ARG A 77 8.31 -3.35 -8.46
N GLU A 78 7.21 -3.44 -9.21
CA GLU A 78 7.24 -3.38 -10.68
C GLU A 78 7.82 -2.04 -11.19
N TYR A 79 7.46 -0.93 -10.54
CA TYR A 79 8.04 0.38 -10.83
C TYR A 79 9.56 0.38 -10.61
N ASP A 80 10.02 -0.13 -9.48
CA ASP A 80 11.44 -0.20 -9.19
C ASP A 80 12.16 -1.13 -10.18
N GLU A 81 11.63 -2.30 -10.50
CA GLU A 81 12.24 -3.22 -11.48
C GLU A 81 12.37 -2.60 -12.89
N MET A 82 11.38 -1.80 -13.30
CA MET A 82 11.36 -1.18 -14.63
C MET A 82 12.20 0.09 -14.74
N TYR A 83 12.27 0.89 -13.67
CA TYR A 83 12.79 2.25 -13.71
C TYR A 83 13.98 2.49 -12.76
N ARG A 84 14.36 1.51 -11.95
CA ARG A 84 15.62 1.57 -11.21
C ARG A 84 16.74 1.55 -12.24
N GLU A 85 17.41 2.68 -12.37
CA GLU A 85 18.68 2.74 -13.06
C GLU A 85 19.56 1.64 -12.47
N LYS A 86 20.03 0.71 -13.31
CA LYS A 86 21.21 -0.06 -12.97
C LYS A 86 22.28 1.00 -12.71
N LYS A 87 22.53 1.35 -11.44
CA LYS A 87 23.83 1.90 -11.05
C LYS A 87 24.81 0.93 -11.68
N SER A 88 25.52 1.41 -12.71
CA SER A 88 26.57 0.66 -13.35
C SER A 88 27.36 0.02 -12.23
N LEU A 89 27.47 -1.32 -12.28
CA LEU A 89 28.49 -2.01 -11.50
C LEU A 89 29.77 -1.21 -11.72
N PRO A 90 30.51 -0.83 -10.67
CA PRO A 90 31.81 -0.21 -10.89
C PRO A 90 32.55 -1.19 -11.79
N LEU A 91 32.87 -0.74 -13.02
CA LEU A 91 33.81 -1.42 -13.88
C LEU A 91 35.05 -1.53 -13.01
N ILE A 92 35.31 -2.73 -12.49
CA ILE A 92 36.59 -3.07 -11.90
C ILE A 92 37.54 -2.89 -13.07
N GLN A 93 38.12 -1.70 -13.17
CA GLN A 93 39.21 -1.41 -14.09
C GLN A 93 40.27 -2.43 -13.70
N SER A 94 40.48 -3.36 -14.62
CA SER A 94 41.57 -4.31 -14.66
C SER A 94 42.87 -3.59 -14.34
N GLY A 95 43.25 -3.61 -13.06
CA GLY A 95 44.60 -3.33 -12.60
C GLY A 95 45.45 -4.55 -12.94
N ILE A 96 45.93 -4.59 -14.17
CA ILE A 96 47.11 -5.37 -14.52
C ILE A 96 48.24 -4.77 -13.69
N PHE A 97 48.58 -5.40 -12.58
CA PHE A 97 49.87 -5.19 -11.94
C PHE A 97 50.88 -6.00 -12.74
N GLU A 98 51.45 -5.35 -13.76
CA GLU A 98 52.86 -5.58 -14.06
C GLU A 98 53.64 -4.76 -13.04
N GLU A 99 54.44 -5.42 -12.21
CA GLU A 99 55.69 -4.85 -11.71
C GLU A 99 56.59 -6.00 -11.21
N THR A 100 57.57 -6.30 -12.08
CA THR A 100 58.96 -6.74 -11.86
C THR A 100 59.29 -7.75 -10.77
#